data_AF-A0A964D4D8-F1
#
_entry.id   AF-A0A964D4D8-F1
#
_cell.length_a   1.000
_cell.length_b   1.000
_cell.length_c   1.000
_cell.angle_alpha   90.00
_cell.angle_beta   90.00
_cell.angle_gamma   90.00
#
_symmetry.space_group_name_H-M   'P 1'
#
loop_
_entity.id
_entity.type
_entity.pdbx_description
1 polymer ?
#
loop_
_entity_poly.entity_id
_entity_poly.type
_entity_poly.pdbx_seq_one_letter_code
_entity_poly.pdbx_strand_id
1 'polypeptide(L)'
;MIDQWVREELEKTQLGDARRTNRFMKIVSNLSDKPTSSVPEASGTWAETKATYDFWDSPYIKPSQLRKGHVDATVSRIKNHQII
;
A
#
# COMPACT_ATOMS: atom_id res chain seq x y z
N MET A 1 12.81 -1.37 1.18
CA MET A 1 12.45 -1.03 2.57
C MET A 1 10.93 -0.81 2.59
N ILE A 2 10.32 -0.05 3.51
CA ILE A 2 9.05 0.65 3.22
C ILE A 2 9.44 2.11 3.09
N ASP A 3 9.11 2.73 1.96
CA ASP A 3 9.50 4.10 1.66
C ASP A 3 8.71 5.08 2.51
N GLN A 4 9.35 6.22 2.82
CA GLN A 4 8.78 7.22 3.70
C GLN A 4 7.45 7.78 3.16
N TRP A 5 7.39 8.08 1.86
CA TRP A 5 6.16 8.58 1.23
C TRP A 5 5.02 7.56 1.31
N VAL A 6 5.31 6.25 1.21
CA VAL A 6 4.31 5.19 1.34
C VAL A 6 3.77 5.12 2.77
N ARG A 7 4.63 5.32 3.77
CA ARG A 7 4.20 5.37 5.18
C ARG A 7 3.24 6.53 5.39
N GLU A 8 3.65 7.73 4.99
CA GLU A 8 2.82 8.94 5.12
C GLU A 8 1.46 8.78 4.44
N GLU A 9 1.43 8.11 3.30
CA GLU A 9 0.22 7.93 2.51
C GLU A 9 -0.71 6.83 3.04
N LEU A 10 -0.16 5.73 3.56
CA LEU A 10 -0.93 4.49 3.77
C LEU A 10 -0.90 3.95 5.21
N GLU A 11 -0.13 4.51 6.14
CA GLU A 11 -0.04 4.00 7.53
C GLU A 11 -1.39 3.98 8.25
N LYS A 12 -2.31 4.89 7.88
CA LYS A 12 -3.64 5.03 8.48
C LYS A 12 -4.69 4.10 7.84
N THR A 13 -4.30 3.27 6.88
CA THR A 13 -5.21 2.35 6.20
C THR A 13 -5.72 1.28 7.16
N GLN A 14 -7.04 1.21 7.32
CA GLN A 14 -7.71 0.29 8.25
C GLN A 14 -8.03 -1.06 7.59
N LEU A 15 -7.14 -2.04 7.79
CA LEU A 15 -7.27 -3.41 7.27
C LEU A 15 -7.59 -4.46 8.35
N GLY A 16 -7.92 -4.02 9.57
CA GLY A 16 -8.31 -4.86 10.70
C GLY A 16 -7.16 -5.61 11.40
N ASP A 17 -5.93 -5.55 10.86
CA ASP A 17 -4.72 -6.08 11.48
C ASP A 17 -3.52 -5.25 11.03
N ALA A 18 -2.68 -4.79 11.96
CA ALA A 18 -1.51 -3.97 11.67
C ALA A 18 -0.52 -4.67 10.72
N ARG A 19 -0.45 -6.01 10.74
CA ARG A 19 0.38 -6.81 9.81
C ARG A 19 -0.10 -6.67 8.36
N ARG A 20 -1.41 -6.55 8.14
CA ARG A 20 -1.98 -6.34 6.79
C ARG A 20 -1.64 -4.95 6.29
N THR A 21 -1.75 -3.93 7.14
CA THR A 21 -1.36 -2.56 6.77
C THR A 21 0.15 -2.47 6.46
N ASN A 22 1.00 -3.11 7.26
CA ASN A 22 2.43 -3.20 6.98
C ASN A 22 2.73 -3.93 5.66
N ARG A 23 2.03 -5.05 5.39
CA ARG A 23 2.15 -5.78 4.11
C ARG A 23 1.71 -4.93 2.93
N PHE A 24 0.61 -4.19 3.06
CA PHE A 24 0.13 -3.27 2.02
C PHE A 24 1.17 -2.22 1.67
N MET A 25 1.72 -1.54 2.66
CA MET A 25 2.80 -0.56 2.46
C MET A 25 4.02 -1.20 1.80
N LYS A 26 4.41 -2.41 2.23
CA LYS A 26 5.53 -3.13 1.63
C LYS A 26 5.31 -3.46 0.15
N ILE A 27 4.10 -3.91 -0.21
CA ILE A 27 3.72 -4.19 -1.60
C ILE A 27 3.79 -2.90 -2.42
N VAL A 28 3.24 -1.79 -1.92
CA VAL A 28 3.24 -0.50 -2.63
C VAL A 28 4.66 0.00 -2.85
N SER A 29 5.53 0.00 -1.83
CA SER A 29 6.94 0.38 -2.01
C SER A 29 7.62 -0.47 -3.09
N ASN A 30 7.50 -1.80 -3.01
CA ASN A 30 8.13 -2.69 -3.98
C ASN A 30 7.66 -2.43 -5.43
N LEU A 31 6.35 -2.21 -5.63
CA LEU A 31 5.78 -1.98 -6.97
C LEU A 31 6.08 -0.57 -7.49
N SER A 32 6.13 0.43 -6.61
CA SER A 32 6.48 1.80 -6.97
C SER A 32 7.97 1.98 -7.28
N ASP A 33 8.85 1.21 -6.63
CA ASP A 33 10.28 1.17 -6.95
C ASP A 33 10.56 0.60 -8.35
N LYS A 34 9.68 -0.30 -8.83
CA LYS A 34 9.83 -1.02 -10.10
C LYS A 34 8.50 -1.10 -10.87
N PRO A 35 7.98 0.03 -11.38
CA PRO A 35 6.62 0.11 -11.92
C PRO A 35 6.41 -0.70 -13.20
N THR A 36 7.48 -1.05 -13.91
CA THR A 36 7.44 -1.85 -15.15
C THR A 36 7.75 -3.33 -14.92
N SER A 37 8.20 -3.70 -13.71
CA SER A 37 8.54 -5.09 -13.39
C SER A 37 7.29 -5.91 -13.11
N SER A 38 7.41 -7.21 -13.34
CA SER A 38 6.39 -8.16 -12.88
C SER A 38 6.32 -8.20 -11.35
N VAL A 39 5.19 -8.66 -10.79
CA VAL A 39 5.02 -8.80 -9.33
C VAL A 39 6.12 -9.66 -8.68
N PRO A 40 6.53 -10.82 -9.24
CA PRO A 40 7.64 -11.59 -8.68
C PRO A 40 8.97 -10.82 -8.66
N GLU A 41 9.27 -10.10 -9.74
CA GLU A 41 10.50 -9.33 -9.89
C GLU A 41 10.55 -8.11 -8.96
N ALA A 42 9.41 -7.45 -8.76
CA ALA A 42 9.24 -6.37 -7.78
C ALA A 42 9.33 -6.88 -6.34
N SER A 43 8.77 -8.06 -6.06
CA SER A 43 8.75 -8.66 -4.72
C SER A 43 10.11 -9.22 -4.27
N GLY A 44 11.00 -9.55 -5.21
CA GLY A 44 12.40 -9.92 -4.98
C GLY A 44 12.66 -11.33 -4.44
N THR A 45 11.72 -11.93 -3.71
CA THR A 45 11.82 -13.34 -3.25
C THR A 45 10.53 -14.10 -3.51
N TRP A 46 10.59 -15.44 -3.55
CA TRP A 46 9.42 -16.28 -3.67
C TRP A 46 8.43 -16.11 -2.51
N ALA A 47 8.93 -16.03 -1.28
CA ALA A 47 8.10 -15.82 -0.10
C ALA A 47 7.33 -14.50 -0.16
N GLU A 48 8.00 -13.42 -0.59
CA GLU A 48 7.37 -12.10 -0.75
C GLU A 48 6.39 -12.08 -1.94
N THR A 49 6.71 -12.77 -3.03
CA THR A 49 5.82 -12.92 -4.18
C THR A 49 4.51 -13.59 -3.76
N LYS A 50 4.62 -14.71 -3.04
CA LYS A 50 3.44 -15.44 -2.55
C LYS A 50 2.65 -14.60 -1.55
N ALA A 51 3.32 -13.92 -0.63
CA ALA A 51 2.65 -13.03 0.31
C ALA A 51 1.87 -11.88 -0.39
N THR A 52 2.36 -11.38 -1.52
CA THR A 52 1.64 -10.38 -2.33
C THR A 52 0.36 -10.96 -2.93
N TYR A 53 0.43 -12.15 -3.54
CA TYR A 53 -0.75 -12.79 -4.11
C TYR A 53 -1.75 -13.22 -3.03
N ASP A 54 -1.29 -13.80 -1.91
CA ASP A 54 -2.15 -14.16 -0.77
C ASP A 54 -2.82 -12.92 -0.16
N PHE A 55 -2.13 -11.76 -0.16
CA PHE A 55 -2.71 -10.49 0.28
C PHE A 55 -3.86 -10.04 -0.64
N TRP A 56 -3.71 -10.16 -1.95
CA TRP A 56 -4.76 -9.80 -2.92
C TRP A 56 -5.92 -10.79 -2.96
N ASP A 57 -5.67 -12.08 -2.72
CA ASP A 57 -6.70 -13.12 -2.69
C ASP A 57 -7.45 -13.19 -1.34
N SER A 58 -6.92 -12.52 -0.31
CA SER A 58 -7.49 -12.53 1.03
C SER A 58 -8.95 -12.02 1.06
N PRO A 59 -9.91 -12.81 1.58
CA PRO A 59 -11.31 -12.38 1.66
C PRO A 59 -11.52 -11.20 2.63
N TYR A 60 -10.56 -10.95 3.51
CA TYR A 60 -10.59 -9.91 4.53
C TYR A 60 -10.16 -8.54 4.03
N ILE A 61 -9.57 -8.45 2.83
CA ILE A 61 -9.06 -7.19 2.28
C ILE A 61 -9.99 -6.79 1.13
N LYS A 62 -10.66 -5.64 1.28
CA LYS A 62 -11.50 -5.10 0.21
C LYS A 62 -10.76 -3.99 -0.54
N PRO A 63 -10.82 -3.94 -1.89
CA PRO A 63 -10.18 -2.87 -2.67
C PRO A 63 -10.62 -1.46 -2.25
N SER A 64 -11.85 -1.30 -1.75
CA SER A 64 -12.35 -0.03 -1.22
C SER A 64 -11.58 0.45 0.02
N GLN A 65 -11.14 -0.45 0.90
CA GLN A 65 -10.33 -0.10 2.07
C GLN A 65 -8.94 0.40 1.66
N LEU A 66 -8.33 -0.24 0.65
CA LEU A 66 -7.03 0.19 0.11
C LEU A 66 -7.11 1.60 -0.47
N ARG A 67 -8.11 1.87 -1.32
CA ARG A 67 -8.33 3.21 -1.89
C ARG A 67 -8.64 4.25 -0.81
N LYS A 68 -9.41 3.87 0.21
CA LYS A 68 -9.80 4.79 1.28
C LYS A 68 -8.58 5.36 2.02
N GLY A 69 -7.56 4.56 2.30
CA GLY A 69 -6.32 5.04 2.93
C GLY A 69 -5.66 6.19 2.14
N HIS A 70 -5.45 5.97 0.84
CA HIS A 70 -4.89 6.97 -0.08
C HIS A 70 -5.78 8.21 -0.23
N VAL A 71 -7.10 8.04 -0.31
CA VAL A 71 -8.05 9.16 -0.39
C VAL A 71 -8.01 10.00 0.89
N ASP A 72 -8.01 9.37 2.07
CA ASP A 72 -7.96 10.07 3.35
C ASP A 72 -6.65 10.88 3.49
N ALA A 73 -5.51 10.31 3.07
CA ALA A 73 -4.23 11.01 3.01
C ALA A 73 -4.26 12.18 2.01
N THR A 74 -4.85 11.98 0.83
CA THR A 74 -5.01 13.03 -0.18
C THR A 74 -5.86 14.20 0.32
N VAL A 75 -7.00 13.92 0.96
CA VAL A 75 -7.83 14.95 1.59
C VAL A 75 -7.06 15.68 2.69
N SER A 76 -6.26 14.96 3.47
CA SER A 76 -5.41 15.59 4.50
C SER A 76 -4.37 16.54 3.91
N ARG A 77 -3.72 16.18 2.79
CA ARG A 77 -2.75 17.06 2.12
C ARG A 77 -3.42 18.29 1.52
N ILE A 78 -4.56 18.12 0.84
CA ILE A 78 -5.27 19.24 0.18
C ILE A 78 -5.63 20.35 1.17
N LYS A 79 -5.99 20.01 2.42
CA LYS A 79 -6.27 21.00 3.47
C LYS A 79 -5.12 21.96 3.78
N ASN A 80 -3.88 21.58 3.45
CA ASN A 80 -2.69 22.42 3.66
C ASN A 80 -2.45 23.40 2.51
N HIS A 81 -3.26 23.39 1.46
CA HIS A 81 -3.16 24.30 0.32
C HIS A 81 -4.30 25.32 0.34
N GLN A 82 -3.98 26.57 -0.03
CA GLN A 82 -5.00 27.61 -0.17
C GLN A 82 -5.91 27.32 -1.37
N ILE A 83 -7.20 27.61 -1.21
CA ILE A 83 -8.15 27.63 -2.32
C ILE A 83 -7.96 28.97 -3.03
N ILE A 84 -7.52 28.92 -4.29
CA ILE A 84 -7.38 30.08 -5.19
C ILE A 84 -8.72 30.36 -5.85
#